data_AF-A0A3D4M9G5-F1
#
_entry.id   AF-A0A3D4M9G5-F1
#
_cell.length_a   1.000
_cell.length_b   1.000
_cell.length_c   1.000
_cell.angle_alpha   90.00
_cell.angle_beta   90.00
_cell.angle_gamma   90.00
#
_symmetry.space_group_name_H-M   'P 1'
#
loop_
_entity.id
_entity.type
_entity.pdbx_description
1 polymer ?
#
loop_
_entity_poly.entity_id
_entity_poly.type
_entity_poly.pdbx_seq_one_letter_code
_entity_poly.pdbx_strand_id
1 'polypeptide(L)'
;MTSYSRILIDFIKPLLNGRESEADFLLKAQSGMIAWNHVVTDEHNLPLEVELKQLYEQLTRSHPDSVANLNMLVIRKLMYFSGYHQFIIKVESRKKPEGSRTLYVESIEAEKFRKLLSN
;
A
#
# COMPACT_ATOMS: atom_id res chain seq x y z
N MET A 1 -6.34 -17.12 6.97
CA MET A 1 -5.44 -16.42 6.03
C MET A 1 -5.97 -14.99 5.91
N THR A 2 -5.14 -14.00 6.26
CA THR A 2 -5.56 -12.60 6.34
C THR A 2 -5.71 -12.01 4.94
N SER A 3 -6.87 -11.41 4.62
CA SER A 3 -7.11 -10.79 3.30
C SER A 3 -6.50 -9.38 3.26
N TYR A 4 -5.37 -9.25 2.57
CA TYR A 4 -4.71 -7.96 2.39
C TYR A 4 -5.49 -6.98 1.53
N SER A 5 -6.39 -7.48 0.68
CA SER A 5 -7.36 -6.64 -0.03
C SER A 5 -8.21 -5.82 0.93
N ARG A 6 -8.74 -6.46 1.97
CA ARG A 6 -9.58 -5.78 2.97
C ARG A 6 -8.76 -4.85 3.85
N ILE A 7 -7.59 -5.31 4.31
CA ILE A 7 -6.70 -4.49 5.14
C ILE A 7 -6.30 -3.22 4.42
N LEU A 8 -5.90 -3.33 3.14
CA LEU A 8 -5.49 -2.16 2.37
C LEU A 8 -6.64 -1.18 2.18
N ILE A 9 -7.87 -1.66 1.95
CA ILE A 9 -9.08 -0.82 1.88
C ILE A 9 -9.33 -0.11 3.22
N ASP A 10 -9.27 -0.83 4.35
CA ASP A 10 -9.48 -0.27 5.68
C ASP A 10 -8.36 0.73 6.07
N PHE A 11 -7.15 0.48 5.57
CA PHE A 11 -5.99 1.35 5.74
C PHE A 11 -6.19 2.67 4.99
N ILE A 12 -6.53 2.63 3.70
CA ILE A 12 -6.72 3.82 2.86
C ILE A 12 -8.08 4.51 3.08
N LYS A 13 -8.96 3.97 3.93
CA LYS A 13 -10.29 4.51 4.20
C LYS A 13 -10.36 6.03 4.39
N PRO A 14 -9.41 6.72 5.06
CA PRO A 14 -9.44 8.18 5.18
C PRO A 14 -9.31 8.93 3.85
N LEU A 15 -8.75 8.29 2.82
CA LEU A 15 -8.65 8.84 1.47
C LEU A 15 -9.93 8.61 0.65
N LEU A 16 -10.85 7.77 1.14
CA LEU A 16 -12.06 7.37 0.42
C LEU A 16 -13.24 8.26 0.83
N ASN A 17 -13.91 8.84 -0.16
CA ASN A 17 -15.13 9.63 0.00
C ASN A 17 -16.38 8.95 -0.59
N GLY A 18 -16.22 7.77 -1.21
CA GLY A 18 -17.30 6.98 -1.80
C GLY A 18 -17.74 7.43 -3.19
N ARG A 19 -17.05 8.41 -3.79
CA ARG A 19 -17.31 8.97 -5.12
C ARG A 19 -16.12 8.82 -6.06
N GLU A 20 -15.14 7.99 -5.67
CA GLU A 20 -13.96 7.68 -6.48
C GLU A 20 -14.36 7.15 -7.86
N SER A 21 -13.67 7.62 -8.90
CA SER A 21 -13.57 6.83 -10.14
C SER A 21 -12.69 5.59 -9.89
N GLU A 22 -12.70 4.62 -10.80
CA GLU A 22 -11.81 3.46 -10.67
C GLU A 22 -10.33 3.84 -10.67
N ALA A 23 -9.95 4.79 -11.55
CA ALA A 23 -8.58 5.27 -11.61
C ALA A 23 -8.18 5.96 -10.30
N ASP A 24 -9.08 6.77 -9.73
CA ASP A 24 -8.85 7.44 -8.44
C ASP A 24 -8.76 6.44 -7.29
N PHE A 25 -9.65 5.46 -7.24
CA PHE A 25 -9.61 4.39 -6.23
C PHE A 25 -8.31 3.58 -6.30
N LEU A 26 -7.88 3.20 -7.52
CA LEU A 26 -6.65 2.45 -7.73
C LEU A 26 -5.42 3.29 -7.36
N LEU A 27 -5.40 4.58 -7.71
CA LEU A 27 -4.34 5.50 -7.33
C LEU A 27 -4.22 5.63 -5.81
N LYS A 28 -5.35 5.81 -5.11
CA LYS A 28 -5.38 5.83 -3.63
C LYS A 28 -4.89 4.52 -3.02
N ALA A 29 -5.24 3.38 -3.61
CA ALA A 29 -4.75 2.08 -3.17
C ALA A 29 -3.24 1.91 -3.40
N GLN A 30 -2.70 2.43 -4.51
CA GLN A 30 -1.26 2.45 -4.79
C GLN A 30 -0.51 3.38 -3.82
N SER A 31 -1.06 4.54 -3.49
CA SER A 31 -0.52 5.41 -2.42
C SER A 31 -0.51 4.69 -1.08
N GLY A 32 -1.58 3.94 -0.77
CA GLY A 32 -1.65 3.03 0.37
C GLY A 32 -0.53 2.01 0.39
N MET A 33 -0.31 1.32 -0.73
CA MET A 33 0.77 0.34 -0.89
C MET A 33 2.15 0.95 -0.63
N ILE A 34 2.43 2.14 -1.18
CA ILE A 34 3.72 2.82 -1.01
C ILE A 34 3.96 3.17 0.46
N ALA A 35 2.99 3.84 1.10
CA ALA A 35 3.10 4.19 2.53
C ALA A 35 3.23 2.95 3.42
N TRP A 36 2.48 1.89 3.10
CA TRP A 36 2.55 0.62 3.80
C TRP A 36 3.93 -0.04 3.69
N ASN A 37 4.43 -0.16 2.47
CA ASN A 37 5.71 -0.82 2.18
C ASN A 37 6.90 -0.04 2.70
N HIS A 38 6.81 1.30 2.75
CA HIS A 38 7.83 2.13 3.40
C HIS A 38 7.98 1.73 4.87
N VAL A 39 6.88 1.67 5.62
CA VAL A 39 6.93 1.29 7.05
C VAL A 39 7.42 -0.15 7.22
N VAL A 40 6.94 -1.10 6.42
CA VAL A 40 7.37 -2.51 6.50
C VAL A 40 8.86 -2.64 6.17
N THR A 41 9.37 -1.86 5.21
CA THR A 41 10.78 -1.86 4.84
C THR A 41 11.66 -1.36 5.98
N ASP A 42 11.26 -0.27 6.62
CA ASP A 42 11.97 0.30 7.76
C ASP A 42 11.95 -0.65 8.97
N GLU A 43 10.78 -1.22 9.31
CA GLU A 43 10.62 -2.16 10.44
C GLU A 43 11.45 -3.43 10.28
N HIS A 44 11.60 -3.94 9.04
CA HIS A 44 12.26 -5.22 8.76
C HIS A 44 13.65 -5.09 8.10
N ASN A 45 14.15 -3.86 7.94
CA ASN A 45 15.41 -3.55 7.26
C ASN A 45 15.50 -4.23 5.88
N LEU A 46 14.46 -4.07 5.06
CA LEU A 46 14.47 -4.61 3.69
C LEU A 46 15.39 -3.75 2.80
N PRO A 47 16.15 -4.35 1.87
CA PRO A 47 17.05 -3.61 0.98
C PRO A 47 16.28 -2.97 -0.20
N LEU A 48 15.25 -2.18 0.11
CA LEU A 48 14.35 -1.54 -0.86
C LEU A 48 14.11 -0.05 -0.58
N GLU A 49 14.88 0.53 0.34
CA GLU A 49 14.72 1.92 0.78
C GLU A 49 14.85 2.90 -0.40
N VAL A 50 15.82 2.67 -1.28
CA VAL A 50 16.10 3.54 -2.43
C VAL A 50 14.94 3.51 -3.43
N GLU A 51 14.47 2.31 -3.78
CA GLU A 51 13.38 2.09 -4.72
C GLU A 51 12.06 2.68 -4.20
N LEU A 52 11.75 2.45 -2.92
CA LEU A 52 10.52 2.99 -2.31
C LEU A 52 10.57 4.51 -2.20
N LYS A 53 11.73 5.08 -1.87
CA LYS A 53 11.92 6.53 -1.87
C LYS A 53 11.72 7.13 -3.25
N GLN A 54 12.24 6.48 -4.31
CA GLN A 54 12.00 6.93 -5.68
C GLN A 54 10.52 6.91 -6.06
N LEU A 55 9.78 5.84 -5.69
CA LEU A 55 8.34 5.76 -5.91
C LEU A 55 7.58 6.85 -5.15
N TYR A 56 7.98 7.12 -3.91
CA TYR A 56 7.44 8.19 -3.08
C TYR A 56 7.65 9.57 -3.73
N GLU A 57 8.87 9.85 -4.20
CA GLU A 57 9.20 11.09 -4.89
C GLU A 57 8.43 11.24 -6.21
N GLN A 58 8.28 10.17 -6.99
CA GLN A 58 7.52 10.20 -8.23
C GLN A 58 6.04 10.53 -7.97
N LEU A 59 5.43 9.87 -6.99
CA LEU A 59 4.03 10.09 -6.63
C LEU A 59 3.77 11.52 -6.15
N THR A 60 4.67 12.05 -5.31
CA THR A 60 4.54 13.38 -4.72
C THR A 60 4.83 14.51 -5.72
N ARG A 61 5.70 14.29 -6.71
CA ARG A 61 5.91 15.25 -7.80
C ARG A 61 4.69 15.39 -8.71
N SER A 62 3.97 14.31 -8.98
CA SER A 62 2.77 14.34 -9.83
C SER A 62 1.54 14.90 -9.12
N HIS A 63 1.50 14.86 -7.79
CA HIS A 63 0.33 15.24 -7.01
C HIS A 63 0.74 15.84 -5.66
N PRO A 64 0.78 17.18 -5.52
CA PRO A 64 1.28 17.86 -4.31
C PRO A 64 0.57 17.43 -3.02
N ASP A 65 -0.74 17.17 -3.09
CA ASP A 65 -1.55 16.71 -1.95
C ASP A 65 -1.18 15.30 -1.48
N SER A 66 -0.43 14.54 -2.30
CA SER A 66 0.00 13.18 -1.96
C SER A 66 0.98 13.15 -0.81
N VAL A 67 1.77 14.21 -0.56
CA VAL A 67 2.72 14.23 0.57
C VAL A 67 1.97 14.14 1.89
N ALA A 68 0.94 14.97 2.08
CA ALA A 68 0.15 14.98 3.31
C ALA A 68 -0.59 13.64 3.50
N ASN A 69 -1.15 13.10 2.42
CA ASN A 69 -1.83 11.81 2.43
C ASN A 69 -0.89 10.66 2.78
N LEU A 70 0.31 10.61 2.20
CA LEU A 70 1.30 9.58 2.48
C LEU A 70 1.80 9.65 3.92
N ASN A 71 2.14 10.86 4.41
CA ASN A 71 2.55 11.05 5.80
C ASN A 71 1.47 10.59 6.79
N MET A 72 0.21 10.96 6.53
CA MET A 72 -0.93 10.50 7.33
C MET A 72 -1.05 8.97 7.30
N LEU A 73 -0.89 8.34 6.13
CA LEU A 73 -0.95 6.88 6.00
C LEU A 73 0.19 6.18 6.72
N VAL A 74 1.42 6.70 6.66
CA VAL A 74 2.57 6.18 7.44
C VAL A 74 2.27 6.20 8.93
N ILE A 75 1.81 7.34 9.46
CA ILE A 75 1.41 7.47 10.87
C ILE A 75 0.29 6.47 11.21
N ARG A 76 -0.70 6.35 10.34
CA ARG A 76 -1.82 5.40 10.50
C ARG A 76 -1.34 3.95 10.55
N LYS A 77 -0.34 3.58 9.75
CA LYS A 77 0.23 2.22 9.73
C LYS A 77 0.86 1.89 11.08
N LEU A 78 1.67 2.81 11.60
CA LEU A 78 2.34 2.68 12.89
C LEU A 78 1.35 2.60 14.07
N MET A 79 0.27 3.38 14.04
CA MET A 79 -0.67 3.45 15.17
C MET A 79 -1.72 2.32 15.19
N TYR A 80 -2.27 1.95 14.03
CA TYR A 80 -3.46 1.08 13.97
C TYR A 80 -3.24 -0.24 13.24
N PHE A 81 -2.13 -0.38 12.52
CA PHE A 81 -1.84 -1.54 11.67
C PHE A 81 -0.42 -2.09 11.93
N SER A 82 0.15 -1.83 13.11
CA SER A 82 1.51 -2.26 13.49
C SER A 82 1.67 -3.78 13.53
N GLY A 83 0.62 -4.54 13.85
CA GLY A 83 0.65 -6.01 13.86
C GLY A 83 0.66 -6.68 12.48
N TYR A 84 0.76 -5.91 11.40
CA TYR A 84 0.77 -6.41 10.03
C TYR A 84 2.13 -6.13 9.37
N HIS A 85 2.86 -7.18 9.05
CA HIS A 85 4.27 -7.17 8.63
C HIS A 85 4.49 -7.62 7.18
N GLN A 86 3.42 -7.70 6.41
CA GLN A 86 3.46 -8.22 5.05
C GLN A 86 3.80 -7.08 4.10
N PHE A 87 4.79 -7.30 3.23
CA PHE A 87 5.09 -6.44 2.10
C PHE A 87 4.06 -6.68 1.01
N ILE A 88 3.51 -5.61 0.44
CA ILE A 88 2.53 -5.67 -0.64
C ILE A 88 3.28 -5.68 -1.97
N ILE A 89 3.16 -6.76 -2.73
CA ILE A 89 3.81 -6.93 -4.03
C ILE A 89 3.00 -6.28 -5.14
N LYS A 90 1.67 -6.41 -5.07
CA LYS A 90 0.79 -6.03 -6.16
C LYS A 90 -0.56 -5.53 -5.66
N VAL A 91 -1.07 -4.50 -6.34
CA VAL A 91 -2.43 -3.98 -6.16
C VAL A 91 -3.08 -3.81 -7.52
N GLU A 92 -4.27 -4.40 -7.69
CA GLU A 92 -5.02 -4.34 -8.96
C GLU A 92 -6.52 -4.19 -8.72
N SER A 93 -7.21 -3.45 -9.60
CA SER A 93 -8.67 -3.51 -9.72
C SER A 93 -9.03 -4.77 -10.52
N ARG A 94 -9.91 -5.61 -9.96
CA ARG A 94 -10.50 -6.78 -10.64
C ARG A 94 -12.01 -6.63 -10.73
N LYS A 95 -12.57 -7.12 -11.83
CA LYS A 95 -14.02 -7.23 -12.01
C LYS A 95 -14.47 -8.62 -11.58
N LYS A 96 -15.44 -8.68 -10.68
CA LYS A 96 -16.09 -9.92 -10.27
C LYS A 96 -17.11 -10.36 -11.34
N PRO A 97 -17.53 -11.64 -11.36
CA PRO A 97 -18.49 -12.15 -12.34
C PRO A 97 -19.80 -11.38 -12.38
N GLU A 98 -20.29 -10.89 -11.22
CA GLU A 98 -21.50 -10.06 -11.13
C GLU A 98 -21.31 -8.61 -11.61
N GLY A 99 -20.13 -8.28 -12.14
CA GLY A 99 -19.81 -6.96 -12.68
C GLY A 99 -19.33 -5.94 -11.66
N SER A 100 -19.44 -6.25 -10.37
CA SER A 100 -18.90 -5.41 -9.29
C SER A 100 -17.36 -5.44 -9.30
N ARG A 101 -16.72 -4.39 -8.77
CA ARG A 101 -15.25 -4.27 -8.74
C ARG A 101 -14.70 -4.60 -7.36
N THR A 102 -13.47 -5.11 -7.33
CA THR A 102 -12.79 -5.47 -6.10
C THR A 102 -11.31 -5.18 -6.20
N LEU A 103 -10.69 -4.84 -5.08
CA LEU A 103 -9.25 -4.70 -4.99
C LEU A 103 -8.63 -6.08 -4.78
N TYR A 104 -7.73 -6.48 -5.66
CA TYR A 104 -6.85 -7.63 -5.43
C TYR A 104 -5.51 -7.14 -4.90
N VAL A 105 -5.05 -7.76 -3.83
CA VAL A 105 -3.76 -7.45 -3.22
C VAL A 105 -2.96 -8.74 -3.07
N GLU A 106 -1.76 -8.74 -3.63
CA GLU A 106 -0.77 -9.79 -3.42
C GLU A 106 0.26 -9.29 -2.40
N SER A 107 0.58 -10.14 -1.43
CA SER A 107 1.48 -9.78 -0.33
C SER A 107 2.31 -10.96 0.12
N ILE A 108 3.40 -10.67 0.80
CA ILE A 108 4.37 -11.65 1.31
C ILE A 108 4.85 -11.20 2.69
N GLU A 109 5.06 -12.14 3.62
CA GLU A 109 5.69 -11.83 4.91
C GLU A 109 7.05 -11.14 4.70
N ALA A 110 7.32 -10.02 5.39
CA ALA A 110 8.57 -9.27 5.23
C ALA A 110 9.81 -10.14 5.44
N GLU A 111 9.82 -10.99 6.46
CA GLU A 111 10.93 -11.93 6.72
C GLU A 111 11.16 -12.91 5.58
N LYS A 112 10.08 -13.41 4.95
CA LYS A 112 10.18 -14.29 3.79
C LYS A 112 10.71 -13.51 2.58
N PHE A 113 10.23 -12.29 2.40
CA PHE A 113 10.66 -11.43 1.30
C PHE A 113 12.13 -11.02 1.43
N ARG A 114 12.59 -10.68 2.62
CA ARG A 114 13.99 -10.41 2.92
C ARG A 114 14.91 -11.55 2.50
N LYS A 115 14.52 -12.80 2.80
CA LYS A 115 15.27 -13.99 2.38
C LYS A 115 15.31 -14.14 0.85
N LEU A 116 14.23 -13.77 0.14
CA LEU A 116 14.21 -13.81 -1.32
C LEU A 116 15.12 -12.74 -1.94
N LEU A 117 15.25 -11.57 -1.30
CA LEU A 117 16.12 -10.48 -1.76
C LEU A 117 17.61 -10.75 -1.48
N SER A 118 17.93 -11.73 -0.63
CA SER A 118 19.31 -12.07 -0.22
C SER A 118 19.92 -13.23 -1.02
N ASN A 119 19.17 -13.82 -1.95
CA ASN A 119 19.62 -14.89 -2.86
C ASN A 119 19.71 -14.35 -4.29
#